data_AF-A0A6I2A2Q4-F1
#
_entry.id   AF-A0A6I2A2Q4-F1
#
_cell.length_a   1.000
_cell.length_b   1.000
_cell.length_c   1.000
_cell.angle_alpha   90.00
_cell.angle_beta   90.00
_cell.angle_gamma   90.00
#
_symmetry.space_group_name_H-M   'P 1'
#
loop_
_entity.id
_entity.type
_entity.pdbx_description
1 polymer ?
#
loop_
_entity_poly.entity_id
_entity_poly.type
_entity_poly.pdbx_seq_one_letter_code
_entity_poly.pdbx_strand_id
1 'polypeptide(L)'
;RAMADLIDPITSVPQSMVGQFWALVAILMFLVVDGHHFLVHFMIQNFQVVPLAQGTLRPATGQLLISGSTKMFTMALQLAAPALMLTFMMDVGIAVLARAMPRMQIFFVALPLKLLVGIFSLIVSLQLFQAIFANMFNDFQEYLVNLLGSMR
;
A
#
# COMPACT_ATOMS: atom_id res chain seq x y z
N ARG A 1 27.36 -14.19 0.75
CA ARG A 1 26.41 -13.06 0.86
C ARG A 1 24.98 -13.53 1.11
N ALA A 2 24.49 -14.61 0.50
CA ALA A 2 23.15 -15.16 0.77
C ALA A 2 22.89 -15.70 2.20
N MET A 3 23.92 -16.03 2.99
CA MET A 3 23.75 -16.55 4.36
C MET A 3 23.58 -15.46 5.43
N ALA A 4 23.95 -14.20 5.14
CA ALA A 4 23.80 -13.10 6.09
C ALA A 4 22.37 -12.54 6.11
N ASP A 5 21.68 -12.54 4.96
CA ASP A 5 20.27 -12.13 4.84
C ASP A 5 19.30 -13.09 5.55
N LEU A 6 19.73 -14.30 5.88
CA LEU A 6 18.92 -15.29 6.62
C LEU A 6 18.98 -15.08 8.15
N ILE A 7 19.96 -14.34 8.66
CA ILE A 7 20.25 -14.24 10.10
C ILE A 7 19.64 -12.97 10.72
N ASP A 8 19.36 -11.94 9.90
CA ASP A 8 18.60 -10.75 10.33
C ASP A 8 17.63 -10.30 9.23
N PRO A 9 16.45 -10.93 9.13
CA PRO A 9 15.43 -10.58 8.14
C PRO A 9 14.70 -9.26 8.45
N ILE A 10 15.03 -8.58 9.55
CA ILE A 10 14.38 -7.32 9.96
C ILE A 10 15.18 -6.12 9.44
N THR A 11 16.52 -6.17 9.50
CA THR A 11 17.37 -5.06 9.04
C THR A 11 17.78 -5.15 7.57
N SER A 12 17.57 -6.30 6.91
CA SER A 12 18.09 -6.58 5.57
C SER A 12 17.05 -6.58 4.44
N VAL A 13 15.76 -6.28 4.70
CA VAL A 13 14.80 -6.17 3.59
C VAL A 13 15.13 -4.89 2.81
N PRO A 14 15.65 -4.98 1.57
CA PRO A 14 15.92 -3.79 0.80
C PRO A 14 14.57 -3.11 0.52
N GLN A 15 14.37 -1.93 1.10
CA GLN A 15 13.25 -1.06 0.78
C GLN A 15 13.24 -0.82 -0.73
N SER A 16 12.21 -1.28 -1.41
CA SER A 16 12.12 -1.07 -2.86
C SER A 16 12.01 0.42 -3.16
N MET A 17 12.72 0.91 -4.18
CA MET A 17 12.63 2.32 -4.59
C MET A 17 11.18 2.74 -4.90
N VAL A 18 10.40 1.83 -5.48
CA VAL A 18 8.97 2.03 -5.77
C VAL A 18 8.15 2.13 -4.49
N GLY A 19 8.42 1.29 -3.48
CA GLY A 19 7.76 1.38 -2.17
C GLY A 19 8.04 2.70 -1.47
N GLN A 20 9.31 3.16 -1.49
CA GLN A 20 9.68 4.46 -0.94
C GLN A 20 8.98 5.61 -1.68
N PHE A 21 8.87 5.54 -3.01
CA PHE A 21 8.11 6.51 -3.79
C PHE A 21 6.65 6.58 -3.33
N TRP A 22 5.97 5.44 -3.19
CA TRP A 22 4.58 5.39 -2.71
C TRP A 22 4.42 5.92 -1.29
N ALA A 23 5.37 5.63 -0.39
CA ALA A 23 5.36 6.18 0.97
C ALA A 23 5.42 7.71 0.96
N LEU A 24 6.29 8.30 0.13
CA LEU A 24 6.38 9.75 -0.01
C LEU A 24 5.10 10.36 -0.59
N VAL A 25 4.53 9.74 -1.63
CA VAL A 25 3.25 10.16 -2.23
C VAL A 25 2.12 10.13 -1.20
N ALA A 26 2.04 9.07 -0.39
CA ALA A 26 1.03 8.95 0.66
C ALA A 26 1.18 10.04 1.73
N ILE A 27 2.41 10.34 2.17
CA ILE A 27 2.69 11.42 3.12
C ILE A 27 2.31 12.78 2.55
N LEU A 28 2.66 13.05 1.29
CA LEU A 28 2.30 14.30 0.63
C LEU A 28 0.79 14.47 0.53
N MET A 29 0.07 13.43 0.09
CA MET A 29 -1.39 13.48 0.02
C MET A 29 -2.04 13.63 1.38
N PHE A 30 -1.49 12.98 2.42
CA PHE A 30 -1.93 13.16 3.81
C PHE A 30 -1.76 14.60 4.30
N LEU A 31 -0.65 15.26 3.94
CA LEU A 31 -0.43 16.68 4.25
C LEU A 31 -1.37 17.59 3.48
N VAL A 32 -1.63 17.31 2.19
CA VAL A 32 -2.54 18.10 1.33
C VAL A 32 -3.97 18.13 1.86
N VAL A 33 -4.44 17.04 2.47
CA VAL A 33 -5.79 16.98 3.08
C VAL A 33 -5.82 17.40 4.54
N ASP A 34 -4.75 18.04 5.04
CA ASP A 34 -4.59 18.42 6.45
C ASP A 34 -4.80 17.26 7.43
N GLY A 35 -4.47 16.02 7.01
CA GLY A 35 -4.74 14.84 7.82
C GLY A 35 -4.03 14.81 9.17
N HIS A 36 -2.94 15.57 9.29
CA HIS A 36 -2.23 15.79 10.54
C HIS A 36 -3.08 16.58 11.56
N HIS A 37 -3.87 17.56 11.14
CA HIS A 37 -4.80 18.29 12.02
C HIS A 37 -5.88 17.34 12.54
N PHE A 38 -6.44 16.50 11.67
CA PHE A 38 -7.38 15.46 12.07
C PHE A 38 -6.78 14.54 13.14
N LEU A 39 -5.54 14.07 12.94
CA LEU A 39 -4.89 13.15 13.88
C LEU A 39 -4.67 13.79 15.26
N VAL A 40 -4.23 15.05 15.31
CA VAL A 40 -4.07 15.79 16.57
C VAL A 40 -5.42 15.98 17.27
N HIS A 41 -6.46 16.38 16.53
CA HIS A 41 -7.80 16.57 17.08
C HIS A 41 -8.37 15.26 17.64
N PHE A 42 -8.22 14.18 16.88
CA PHE A 42 -8.67 12.85 17.24
C PHE A 42 -7.97 12.34 18.51
N MET A 43 -6.66 12.56 18.66
CA MET A 43 -5.92 12.20 19.87
C MET A 43 -6.46 12.91 21.12
N ILE A 44 -6.78 14.20 21.02
CA ILE A 44 -7.32 14.98 22.14
C ILE A 44 -8.72 14.47 22.52
N GLN A 45 -9.58 14.23 21.53
CA GLN A 45 -10.94 13.74 21.75
C GLN A 45 -10.98 12.31 22.29
N ASN A 46 -10.01 11.47 21.92
CA ASN A 46 -9.94 10.08 22.39
C ASN A 46 -9.99 9.96 23.91
N PHE A 47 -9.30 10.85 24.64
CA PHE A 47 -9.27 10.85 26.10
C PHE A 47 -10.61 11.20 26.76
N GLN A 48 -11.53 11.84 26.04
CA GLN A 48 -12.91 12.09 26.51
C GLN A 48 -13.83 10.90 26.23
N VAL A 49 -13.57 10.15 25.15
CA VAL A 49 -14.39 9.02 24.72
C VAL A 49 -14.06 7.77 25.52
N VAL A 50 -12.76 7.48 25.70
CA VAL A 50 -12.25 6.37 26.50
C VAL A 50 -11.33 6.97 27.57
N PRO A 51 -11.82 7.17 28.80
CA PRO A 51 -11.01 7.69 29.89
C PRO A 51 -9.78 6.80 30.14
N LEU A 52 -8.69 7.41 30.60
CA LEU A 52 -7.45 6.71 30.94
C LEU A 52 -7.75 5.51 31.86
N ALA A 53 -7.24 4.33 31.48
CA ALA A 53 -7.39 3.05 32.18
C ALA A 53 -8.81 2.43 32.21
N GLN A 54 -9.78 2.91 31.43
CA GLN A 54 -11.14 2.34 31.36
C GLN A 54 -11.47 1.61 30.04
N GLY A 55 -10.57 1.64 29.05
CA GLY A 55 -10.78 0.95 27.78
C GLY A 55 -10.76 -0.56 27.92
N THR A 56 -11.78 -1.24 27.38
CA THR A 56 -11.81 -2.72 27.33
C THR A 56 -11.82 -3.21 25.88
N LEU A 57 -11.01 -4.23 25.59
CA LEU A 57 -11.03 -4.89 24.29
C LEU A 57 -12.21 -5.86 24.24
N ARG A 58 -13.34 -5.35 23.76
CA ARG A 58 -14.56 -6.14 23.55
C ARG A 58 -14.43 -6.96 22.26
N PRO A 59 -15.14 -8.09 22.12
CA PRO A 59 -15.15 -8.87 20.88
C PRO A 59 -15.48 -8.05 19.63
N ALA A 60 -16.35 -7.05 19.76
CA ALA A 60 -16.69 -6.11 18.69
C ALA A 60 -15.46 -5.32 18.18
N THR A 61 -14.58 -4.88 19.08
CA THR A 61 -13.31 -4.21 18.72
C THR A 61 -12.40 -5.14 17.94
N GLY A 62 -12.30 -6.41 18.35
CA GLY A 62 -11.53 -7.43 17.61
C GLY A 62 -12.07 -7.64 16.19
N GLN A 63 -13.39 -7.69 16.03
CA GLN A 63 -14.02 -7.84 14.72
C GLN A 63 -13.78 -6.62 13.81
N LEU A 64 -13.82 -5.41 14.36
CA LEU A 64 -13.48 -4.19 13.64
C LEU A 64 -12.01 -4.17 13.21
N LEU A 65 -11.07 -4.63 14.04
CA LEU A 65 -9.65 -4.75 13.67
C LEU A 65 -9.44 -5.70 12.48
N ILE A 66 -10.11 -6.85 12.48
CA ILE A 66 -10.04 -7.82 11.38
C ILE A 66 -10.65 -7.24 10.10
N SER A 67 -11.84 -6.63 10.21
CA SER A 67 -12.52 -6.02 9.07
C SER A 67 -11.72 -4.86 8.46
N GLY A 68 -11.16 -3.98 9.31
CA GLY A 68 -10.28 -2.90 8.88
C GLY A 68 -9.03 -3.42 8.18
N SER A 69 -8.38 -4.44 8.74
CA SER A 69 -7.21 -5.07 8.11
C SER A 69 -7.54 -5.68 6.74
N THR A 70 -8.73 -6.30 6.62
CA THR A 70 -9.22 -6.86 5.35
C THR A 70 -9.43 -5.77 4.32
N LYS A 71 -10.08 -4.65 4.71
CA LYS A 71 -10.33 -3.49 3.84
C LYS A 71 -9.02 -2.83 3.40
N MET A 72 -8.05 -2.66 4.29
CA MET A 72 -6.73 -2.12 3.95
C MET A 72 -5.99 -3.02 2.95
N PHE A 73 -6.01 -4.35 3.17
CA PHE A 73 -5.37 -5.30 2.27
C PHE A 73 -6.02 -5.31 0.88
N THR A 74 -7.35 -5.29 0.80
CA THR A 74 -8.06 -5.24 -0.49
C THR A 74 -7.79 -3.95 -1.24
N MET A 75 -7.77 -2.79 -0.56
CA MET A 75 -7.40 -1.51 -1.17
C MET A 75 -5.96 -1.51 -1.70
N ALA A 76 -5.01 -2.02 -0.92
CA ALA A 76 -3.62 -2.13 -1.34
C ALA A 76 -3.47 -3.04 -2.57
N LEU A 77 -4.18 -4.17 -2.60
CA LEU A 77 -4.19 -5.07 -3.74
C LEU A 77 -4.81 -4.43 -4.98
N GLN A 78 -5.91 -3.68 -4.83
CA GLN A 78 -6.54 -2.94 -5.93
C GLN A 78 -5.62 -1.88 -6.52
N LEU A 79 -4.87 -1.16 -5.68
CA LEU A 79 -3.87 -0.18 -6.12
C LEU A 79 -2.68 -0.83 -6.84
N ALA A 80 -2.27 -2.03 -6.38
CA ALA A 80 -1.20 -2.80 -7.00
C ALA A 80 -1.64 -3.55 -8.27
N ALA A 81 -2.94 -3.82 -8.42
CA ALA A 81 -3.47 -4.66 -9.50
C ALA A 81 -3.07 -4.21 -10.92
N PRO A 82 -3.15 -2.92 -11.30
CA PRO A 82 -2.74 -2.48 -12.64
C PRO A 82 -1.27 -2.77 -12.91
N ALA A 83 -0.41 -2.49 -11.94
CA ALA A 83 1.02 -2.77 -12.05
C ALA A 83 1.29 -4.27 -12.19
N LEU A 84 0.69 -5.09 -11.32
CA LEU A 84 0.83 -6.55 -11.37
C LEU A 84 0.36 -7.11 -12.71
N MET A 85 -0.81 -6.70 -13.20
CA MET A 85 -1.35 -7.16 -14.48
C MET A 85 -0.44 -6.77 -15.65
N LEU A 86 -0.02 -5.50 -15.72
CA LEU A 86 0.84 -5.02 -16.79
C LEU A 86 2.21 -5.72 -16.81
N THR A 87 2.84 -5.88 -15.64
CA THR A 87 4.12 -6.60 -15.55
C THR A 87 3.97 -8.07 -15.88
N PHE A 88 2.86 -8.70 -15.46
CA PHE A 88 2.58 -10.11 -15.77
C PHE A 88 2.37 -10.33 -17.26
N MET A 89 1.56 -9.50 -17.92
CA MET A 89 1.35 -9.58 -19.37
C MET A 89 2.66 -9.37 -20.14
N MET A 90 3.49 -8.45 -19.66
CA MET A 90 4.81 -8.17 -20.21
C MET A 90 5.76 -9.36 -20.07
N ASP A 91 5.79 -10.01 -18.91
CA ASP A 91 6.61 -11.22 -18.68
C ASP A 91 6.18 -12.37 -19.58
N VAL A 92 4.87 -12.58 -19.74
CA VAL A 92 4.32 -13.56 -20.68
C VAL A 92 4.72 -13.22 -22.12
N GLY A 93 4.61 -11.95 -22.52
CA GLY A 93 5.00 -11.49 -23.85
C GLY A 93 6.49 -11.74 -24.15
N ILE A 94 7.38 -11.41 -23.20
CA ILE A 94 8.82 -11.70 -23.33
C ILE A 94 9.05 -13.20 -23.41
N ALA A 95 8.37 -14.01 -22.60
CA ALA A 95 8.54 -15.46 -22.61
C ALA A 95 8.17 -16.08 -23.97
N VAL A 96 7.10 -15.59 -24.61
CA VAL A 96 6.73 -16.01 -25.97
C VAL A 96 7.77 -15.57 -26.99
N LEU A 97 8.25 -14.32 -26.92
CA LEU A 97 9.31 -13.82 -27.80
C LEU A 97 10.62 -14.61 -27.65
N ALA A 98 10.95 -15.00 -26.42
CA ALA A 98 12.13 -15.81 -26.13
C ALA A 98 12.09 -17.17 -26.82
N ARG A 99 10.90 -17.79 -26.87
CA ARG A 99 10.69 -19.04 -27.60
C ARG A 99 10.69 -18.85 -29.12
N ALA A 100 10.16 -17.72 -29.60
CA ALA A 100 10.06 -17.43 -31.04
C ALA A 100 11.41 -17.05 -31.68
N MET A 101 12.29 -16.36 -30.95
CA MET A 101 13.60 -15.91 -31.46
C MET A 101 14.77 -16.35 -30.56
N PRO A 102 15.13 -17.65 -30.52
CA PRO A 102 16.08 -18.20 -29.54
C PRO A 102 17.53 -17.70 -29.71
N ARG A 103 17.88 -17.21 -30.90
CA ARG A 103 19.22 -16.67 -31.20
C ARG A 103 19.38 -15.21 -30.80
N MET A 104 18.30 -14.50 -30.46
CA MET A 104 18.35 -13.11 -30.05
C MET A 104 18.71 -13.01 -28.57
N GLN A 105 19.58 -12.05 -28.22
CA GLN A 105 19.85 -11.72 -26.82
C GLN A 105 18.65 -10.97 -26.23
N ILE A 106 17.62 -11.70 -25.80
CA ILE A 106 16.33 -11.16 -25.32
C ILE A 106 16.50 -10.12 -24.20
N PHE A 107 17.54 -10.24 -23.36
CA PHE A 107 17.83 -9.28 -22.30
C PHE A 107 17.97 -7.83 -22.80
N PHE A 108 18.54 -7.61 -23.99
CA PHE A 108 18.69 -6.26 -24.56
C PHE A 108 17.36 -5.60 -24.91
N VAL A 109 16.32 -6.38 -25.19
CA VAL A 109 14.98 -5.87 -25.53
C VAL A 109 14.07 -5.86 -24.30
N ALA A 110 14.14 -6.92 -23.49
CA ALA A 110 13.29 -7.10 -22.32
C ALA A 110 13.54 -6.03 -21.26
N LEU A 111 14.80 -5.65 -20.98
CA LEU A 111 15.11 -4.67 -19.94
C LEU A 111 14.55 -3.27 -20.24
N PRO A 112 14.82 -2.65 -21.42
CA PRO A 112 14.22 -1.36 -21.75
C PRO A 112 12.69 -1.39 -21.75
N LEU A 113 12.10 -2.47 -22.28
CA LEU A 113 10.64 -2.60 -22.35
C LEU A 113 10.01 -2.77 -20.96
N LYS A 114 10.63 -3.54 -20.05
CA LYS A 114 10.17 -3.69 -18.67
C LYS A 114 10.21 -2.36 -17.93
N LEU A 115 11.24 -1.54 -18.14
CA LEU A 115 11.32 -0.20 -17.55
C LEU A 115 10.18 0.71 -18.05
N LEU A 116 9.92 0.72 -19.36
CA LEU A 116 8.82 1.52 -19.92
C LEU A 116 7.46 1.09 -19.36
N VAL A 117 7.19 -0.22 -19.32
CA VAL A 117 5.95 -0.77 -18.75
C VAL A 117 5.84 -0.47 -17.25
N GLY A 118 6.95 -0.56 -16.52
CA GLY A 118 6.99 -0.23 -15.08
C GLY A 118 6.71 1.25 -14.80
N ILE A 119 7.27 2.18 -15.60
CA ILE A 119 6.97 3.61 -15.46
C ILE A 119 5.51 3.88 -15.85
N PHE A 120 5.04 3.28 -16.94
CA PHE A 120 3.65 3.42 -17.38
C PHE A 120 2.67 2.94 -16.30
N SER A 121 2.94 1.78 -15.68
CA SER A 121 2.09 1.26 -14.62
C SER A 121 2.08 2.15 -13.37
N LEU A 122 3.22 2.76 -13.02
CA LEU A 122 3.28 3.74 -11.93
C LEU A 122 2.39 4.95 -12.20
N ILE A 123 2.39 5.48 -13.43
CA ILE A 123 1.53 6.61 -13.81
C ILE A 123 0.05 6.24 -13.67
N VAL A 124 -0.34 5.07 -14.16
CA VAL A 124 -1.73 4.58 -14.05
C VAL A 124 -2.13 4.39 -12.58
N SER A 125 -1.29 3.72 -11.79
CA SER A 125 -1.55 3.54 -10.35
C SER A 125 -1.63 4.88 -9.61
N LEU A 126 -0.83 5.88 -9.97
CA LEU A 126 -0.87 7.21 -9.36
C LEU A 126 -2.20 7.92 -9.62
N GLN A 127 -2.72 7.85 -10.84
CA GLN A 127 -4.03 8.41 -11.20
C GLN A 127 -5.16 7.74 -10.42
N LEU A 128 -5.10 6.41 -10.29
CA LEU A 128 -6.08 5.66 -9.49
C LEU A 128 -6.01 6.05 -8.02
N PHE A 129 -4.80 6.15 -7.46
CA PHE A 129 -4.60 6.57 -6.08
C PHE A 129 -5.20 7.95 -5.83
N GLN A 130 -4.92 8.93 -6.69
CA GLN A 130 -5.51 10.26 -6.59
C GLN A 130 -7.04 10.23 -6.62
N ALA A 131 -7.63 9.43 -7.51
CA ALA A 131 -9.08 9.32 -7.66
C ALA A 131 -9.77 8.73 -6.42
N ILE A 132 -9.14 7.77 -5.73
CA ILE A 132 -9.74 7.08 -4.58
C ILE A 132 -9.30 7.65 -3.22
N PHE A 133 -8.26 8.49 -3.18
CA PHE A 133 -7.65 8.95 -1.93
C PHE A 133 -8.64 9.61 -0.98
N ALA A 134 -9.51 10.49 -1.48
CA ALA A 134 -10.50 11.17 -0.65
C ALA A 134 -11.46 10.18 0.04
N ASN A 135 -11.93 9.17 -0.71
CA ASN A 135 -12.80 8.13 -0.16
C ASN A 135 -12.04 7.26 0.86
N MET A 136 -10.80 6.87 0.55
CA MET A 136 -9.94 6.13 1.49
C MET A 136 -9.70 6.90 2.78
N PHE A 137 -9.51 8.22 2.69
CA PHE A 137 -9.27 9.06 3.85
C PHE A 137 -10.53 9.19 4.71
N ASN A 138 -11.70 9.41 4.12
CA ASN A 138 -12.97 9.43 4.84
C ASN A 138 -13.27 8.08 5.52
N ASP A 139 -13.07 6.99 4.79
CA ASP A 139 -13.19 5.62 5.32
C ASP A 139 -12.26 5.38 6.53
N PHE A 140 -11.04 5.92 6.47
CA PHE A 140 -10.08 5.84 7.55
C PHE A 140 -10.52 6.63 8.78
N GLN A 141 -11.05 7.84 8.60
CA GLN A 141 -11.59 8.64 9.70
C GLN A 141 -12.77 7.92 10.39
N GLU A 142 -13.71 7.41 9.60
CA GLU A 142 -14.87 6.67 10.12
C GLU A 142 -14.42 5.40 10.87
N TYR A 143 -13.47 4.65 10.29
CA TYR A 143 -12.90 3.48 10.93
C TYR A 143 -12.31 3.79 12.32
N LEU A 144 -11.54 4.87 12.43
CA LEU A 144 -10.95 5.29 13.69
C LEU A 144 -12.00 5.69 14.73
N VAL A 145 -13.04 6.42 14.34
CA VAL A 145 -14.14 6.80 15.25
C VAL A 145 -14.89 5.56 15.73
N ASN A 146 -15.20 4.62 14.84
CA ASN A 146 -15.90 3.38 15.17
C ASN A 146 -15.05 2.49 16.08
N LEU A 147 -13.73 2.41 15.85
CA LEU A 147 -12.80 1.65 16.68
C LEU A 147 -12.75 2.20 18.11
N LEU A 148 -12.76 3.52 18.29
CA LEU A 148 -12.84 4.11 19.64
C LEU A 148 -14.20 3.90 20.29
N GLY A 149 -15.27 4.05 19.50
CA GLY A 149 -16.63 3.80 19.96
C GLY A 149 -16.81 2.39 20.50
N SER A 150 -16.17 1.38 19.90
CA SER A 150 -16.26 -0.01 20.35
C SER A 150 -15.46 -0.33 21.62
N MET A 151 -14.55 0.56 22.03
CA MET A 151 -13.74 0.43 23.26
C MET A 151 -14.41 1.01 24.50
N ARG A 152 -15.56 1.69 24.35
CA ARG A 152 -16.47 2.08 25.46
C ARG A 152 -17.20 0.86 26.01
#